data_AF-A0A9N9BD17-F1
#
_entry.id   AF-A0A9N9BD17-F1
#
_cell.length_a   1.000
_cell.length_b   1.000
_cell.length_c   1.000
_cell.angle_alpha   90.00
_cell.angle_beta   90.00
_cell.angle_gamma   90.00
#
_symmetry.space_group_name_H-M   'P 1'
#
loop_
_entity.id
_entity.type
_entity.pdbx_description
1 polymer ?
#
loop_
_entity_poly.entity_id
_entity_poly.type
_entity_poly.pdbx_seq_one_letter_code
_entity_poly.pdbx_strand_id
1 'polypeptide(L)'
;MTDKVCSTRLFRVEPEVIIGSLEFYCQTTWYKPNIFTDPENLFPDDVICEVKLTDCINYWEAKVIASQIMGNTTFNASNDFNNKRLRVIQGLLSGQREVDNRPCRLSVNSQHELLFTVEGRADSSKYEEHLVAVVDIWKLQLHPVRSQSLSIVWGELLNNVIEQTNFAERLNAESMKTLQEKVECSTKRIDALNRATAKLEKKLIAKFSVVLNSKKKKIKELQKLLEIQE
;
A
#
# COMPACT_ATOMS: atom_id res chain seq x y z
N MET A 1 2.16 31.81 8.23
CA MET A 1 2.27 30.47 8.84
C MET A 1 2.68 29.52 7.74
N THR A 2 3.78 28.80 7.87
CA THR A 2 4.20 27.78 6.89
C THR A 2 3.35 26.53 7.12
N ASP A 3 2.51 26.17 6.15
CA ASP A 3 1.72 24.95 6.23
C ASP A 3 2.66 23.75 6.38
N LYS A 4 2.45 22.96 7.43
CA LYS A 4 3.30 21.81 7.74
C LYS A 4 3.12 20.76 6.65
N VAL A 5 4.20 20.42 5.95
CA VAL A 5 4.20 19.35 4.95
C VAL A 5 3.90 18.01 5.65
N CYS A 6 2.88 17.31 5.17
CA CYS A 6 2.47 16.00 5.68
C CYS A 6 3.03 14.85 4.84
N SER A 7 3.01 14.98 3.51
CA SER A 7 3.63 13.98 2.64
C SER A 7 3.94 14.55 1.28
N THR A 8 4.96 13.99 0.62
CA THR A 8 5.29 14.31 -0.77
C THR A 8 5.37 13.01 -1.56
N ARG A 9 4.82 12.98 -2.77
CA ARG A 9 4.85 11.83 -3.68
C ARG A 9 5.27 12.25 -5.06
N LEU A 10 6.18 11.49 -5.68
CA LEU A 10 6.59 11.64 -7.08
C LEU A 10 6.19 10.37 -7.84
N PHE A 11 5.51 10.54 -8.97
CA PHE A 11 5.07 9.42 -9.79
C PHE A 11 4.97 9.81 -11.27
N ARG A 12 5.04 8.80 -12.14
CA ARG A 12 4.90 8.98 -13.59
C ARG A 12 3.44 9.20 -13.97
N VAL A 13 3.21 10.12 -14.91
CA VAL A 13 1.90 10.41 -15.50
C VAL A 13 1.99 10.20 -17.01
N GLU A 14 0.92 9.69 -17.60
CA GLU A 14 0.87 9.44 -19.04
C GLU A 14 0.30 10.65 -19.79
N PRO A 15 0.81 10.97 -20.99
CA PRO A 15 0.14 11.94 -21.83
C PRO A 15 -1.19 11.38 -22.34
N GLU A 16 -2.20 12.23 -22.48
CA GLU A 16 -3.52 11.87 -23.04
C GLU A 16 -3.40 11.41 -24.49
N VAL A 17 -2.59 12.13 -25.27
CA VAL A 17 -2.22 11.79 -26.65
C VAL A 17 -0.73 11.49 -26.67
N ILE A 18 -0.35 10.37 -27.27
CA ILE A 18 1.07 9.99 -27.42
C ILE A 18 1.74 10.98 -28.37
N ILE A 19 2.38 12.02 -27.82
CA ILE A 19 3.21 12.96 -28.56
C ILE A 19 4.68 12.53 -28.35
N GLY A 20 5.16 11.59 -29.17
CA GLY A 20 6.53 11.08 -29.09
C GLY A 20 6.82 10.30 -27.80
N SER A 21 8.09 10.30 -27.36
CA SER A 21 8.58 9.60 -26.16
C SER A 21 8.60 10.47 -24.90
N LEU A 22 7.76 11.52 -24.84
CA LEU A 22 7.73 12.43 -23.70
C LEU A 22 7.17 11.72 -22.47
N GLU A 23 7.97 11.70 -21.40
CA GLU A 23 7.57 11.19 -20.09
C GLU A 23 7.30 12.37 -19.16
N PHE A 24 6.16 12.30 -18.46
CA PHE A 24 5.81 13.29 -17.45
C PHE A 24 5.91 12.70 -16.06
N TYR A 25 6.41 13.51 -15.13
CA TYR A 25 6.47 13.20 -13.71
C TYR A 25 5.67 14.24 -12.93
N CYS A 26 4.78 13.76 -12.06
CA CYS A 26 3.97 14.58 -11.18
C CYS A 26 4.47 14.42 -9.75
N GLN A 27 4.75 15.54 -9.09
CA GLN A 27 4.97 15.63 -7.66
C GLN A 27 3.74 16.25 -7.01
N THR A 28 3.20 15.57 -6.01
CA THR A 28 2.17 16.13 -5.13
C THR A 28 2.73 16.29 -3.73
N THR A 29 2.63 17.49 -3.18
CA THR A 29 2.99 17.82 -1.78
C THR A 29 1.72 18.12 -1.01
N TRP A 30 1.37 17.25 -0.06
CA TRP A 30 0.19 17.36 0.78
C TRP A 30 0.48 18.14 2.06
N TYR A 31 -0.36 19.14 2.34
CA TYR A 31 -0.40 19.85 3.63
C TYR A 31 -1.55 19.34 4.51
N LYS A 32 -2.60 18.79 3.89
CA LYS A 32 -3.75 18.16 4.57
C LYS A 32 -4.00 16.76 3.99
N PRO A 33 -3.47 15.69 4.61
CA PRO A 33 -3.43 14.35 4.03
C PRO A 33 -4.79 13.63 4.09
N ASN A 34 -5.72 14.05 4.94
CA ASN A 34 -7.06 13.47 5.02
C ASN A 34 -8.11 14.57 4.97
N ILE A 35 -8.55 14.88 3.76
CA ILE A 35 -9.65 15.82 3.50
C ILE A 35 -10.99 15.25 4.04
N PHE A 36 -11.05 13.94 4.32
CA PHE A 36 -12.26 13.20 4.73
C PHE A 36 -12.48 13.05 6.22
N THR A 37 -11.42 13.10 7.04
CA THR A 37 -11.54 12.75 8.45
C THR A 37 -11.97 13.93 9.32
N ASP A 38 -11.71 15.16 8.88
CA ASP A 38 -12.08 16.38 9.59
C ASP A 38 -12.64 17.46 8.64
N PRO A 39 -13.80 17.22 8.00
CA PRO A 39 -14.44 18.19 7.11
C PRO A 39 -14.79 19.51 7.82
N GLU A 40 -14.99 19.47 9.15
CA GLU A 40 -15.29 20.65 9.97
C GLU A 40 -14.09 21.60 10.14
N ASN A 41 -12.87 21.13 9.88
CA ASN A 41 -11.62 21.90 9.98
C ASN A 41 -11.04 22.28 8.60
N LEU A 42 -11.85 22.19 7.55
CA LEU A 42 -11.44 22.52 6.19
C LEU A 42 -12.13 23.82 5.75
N PHE A 43 -11.38 24.91 5.74
CA PHE A 43 -11.86 26.19 5.25
C PHE A 43 -11.78 26.24 3.72
N PRO A 44 -12.71 26.93 3.04
CA PRO A 44 -12.74 26.99 1.58
C PRO A 44 -11.44 27.46 0.92
N ASP A 45 -10.66 28.30 1.60
CA ASP A 45 -9.42 28.89 1.09
C ASP A 45 -8.16 28.11 1.49
N ASP A 46 -8.31 26.99 2.21
CA ASP A 46 -7.18 26.18 2.62
C ASP A 46 -6.48 25.54 1.42
N VAL A 47 -5.16 25.70 1.35
CA VAL A 47 -4.33 24.97 0.40
C VAL A 47 -4.18 23.54 0.91
N ILE A 48 -4.71 22.59 0.14
CA ILE A 48 -4.72 21.17 0.50
C ILE A 48 -3.43 20.50 0.06
N CYS A 49 -3.05 20.77 -1.19
CA CYS A 49 -1.81 20.27 -1.75
C CYS A 49 -1.28 21.20 -2.83
N GLU A 50 0.02 21.07 -3.10
CA GLU A 50 0.69 21.66 -4.25
C GLU A 50 1.02 20.53 -5.23
N VAL A 51 0.75 20.77 -6.51
CA VAL A 51 0.98 19.82 -7.60
C VAL A 51 1.99 20.44 -8.55
N LYS A 52 3.08 19.73 -8.82
CA LYS A 52 4.11 20.11 -9.79
C LYS A 52 4.21 19.03 -10.86
N LEU A 53 4.26 19.43 -12.12
CA LEU A 53 4.44 18.56 -13.27
C LEU A 53 5.73 18.93 -13.99
N THR A 54 6.45 17.94 -14.48
CA THR A 54 7.64 18.15 -15.31
C THR A 54 7.75 17.10 -16.40
N ASP A 55 8.22 17.51 -17.57
CA ASP A 55 8.69 16.65 -18.67
C ASP A 55 10.23 16.50 -18.64
N CYS A 56 10.84 16.77 -17.48
CA CYS A 56 12.28 16.89 -17.22
C CYS A 56 12.97 18.13 -17.82
N ILE A 57 12.27 18.96 -18.59
CA ILE A 57 12.80 20.16 -19.25
C ILE A 57 12.11 21.41 -18.69
N ASN A 58 10.79 21.34 -18.60
CA ASN A 58 9.86 22.38 -18.22
C ASN A 58 9.13 21.98 -16.93
N TYR A 59 8.54 22.98 -16.29
CA TYR A 59 7.80 22.81 -15.05
C TYR A 59 6.50 23.58 -15.08
N TRP A 60 5.47 22.94 -14.55
CA TRP A 60 4.18 23.55 -14.30
C TRP A 60 3.75 23.27 -12.88
N GLU A 61 3.07 24.22 -12.25
CA GLU A 61 2.58 24.08 -10.88
C GLU A 61 1.15 24.57 -10.73
N ALA A 62 0.46 24.01 -9.75
CA ALA A 62 -0.80 24.53 -9.24
C ALA A 62 -0.92 24.25 -7.73
N LYS A 63 -1.61 25.15 -7.04
CA LYS A 63 -2.07 24.92 -5.68
C LYS A 63 -3.53 24.51 -5.73
N VAL A 64 -3.84 23.38 -5.09
CA VAL A 64 -5.21 22.88 -4.96
C VAL A 64 -5.80 23.43 -3.67
N ILE A 65 -6.82 24.24 -3.82
CA ILE A 65 -7.56 24.87 -2.72
C ILE A 65 -8.81 24.05 -2.43
N ALA A 66 -9.24 24.00 -1.16
CA ALA A 66 -10.38 23.21 -0.73
C ALA A 66 -11.67 23.49 -1.53
N SER A 67 -11.99 24.75 -1.79
CA SER A 67 -13.14 25.14 -2.61
C SER A 67 -13.14 24.55 -4.02
N GLN A 68 -11.97 24.34 -4.64
CA GLN A 68 -11.86 23.81 -6.01
C GLN A 68 -12.29 22.35 -6.11
N ILE A 69 -12.05 21.56 -5.06
CA ILE A 69 -12.37 20.13 -5.04
C ILE A 69 -13.71 19.84 -4.37
N MET A 70 -14.11 20.63 -3.37
CA MET A 70 -15.38 20.46 -2.67
C MET A 70 -16.59 20.82 -3.55
N GLY A 71 -16.40 21.62 -4.60
CA GLY A 71 -17.49 22.07 -5.47
C GLY A 71 -18.47 23.02 -4.78
N ASN A 72 -19.36 23.65 -5.55
CA ASN A 72 -20.45 24.51 -5.03
C ASN A 72 -21.56 23.69 -4.35
N THR A 73 -21.22 22.57 -3.70
CA THR A 73 -22.22 21.78 -3.00
C THR A 73 -22.46 22.43 -1.65
N THR A 74 -23.51 23.25 -1.61
CA THR A 74 -24.37 23.30 -0.44
C THR A 74 -24.57 21.85 0.04
N PHE A 75 -24.44 21.66 1.34
CA PHE A 75 -24.29 20.41 2.12
C PHE A 75 -25.28 19.24 1.85
N ASN A 76 -26.06 19.25 0.75
CA ASN A 76 -27.23 18.40 0.51
C ASN A 76 -27.17 17.54 -0.77
N ALA A 77 -26.11 17.58 -1.58
CA ALA A 77 -25.95 16.64 -2.69
C ALA A 77 -25.29 15.34 -2.16
N SER A 78 -26.11 14.34 -1.80
CA SER A 78 -25.75 12.95 -1.44
C SER A 78 -24.26 12.74 -1.09
N ASN A 79 -23.92 12.79 0.21
CA ASN A 79 -22.56 12.70 0.75
C ASN A 79 -21.66 11.65 0.07
N ASP A 80 -22.22 10.53 -0.38
CA ASP A 80 -21.46 9.43 -0.98
C ASP A 80 -20.80 9.75 -2.32
N PHE A 81 -21.44 10.51 -3.21
CA PHE A 81 -20.87 10.78 -4.54
C PHE A 81 -19.66 11.72 -4.45
N ASN A 82 -19.81 12.82 -3.72
CA ASN A 82 -18.71 13.77 -3.50
C ASN A 82 -17.56 13.13 -2.75
N ASN A 83 -17.84 12.33 -1.72
CA ASN A 83 -16.81 11.60 -0.99
C ASN A 83 -16.06 10.63 -1.91
N LYS A 84 -16.75 9.90 -2.79
CA LYS A 84 -16.12 9.01 -3.77
C LYS A 84 -15.29 9.79 -4.80
N ARG A 85 -15.81 10.89 -5.34
CA ARG A 85 -15.08 11.78 -6.28
C ARG A 85 -13.80 12.32 -5.65
N LEU A 86 -13.89 12.85 -4.45
CA LEU A 86 -12.74 13.37 -3.72
C LEU A 86 -11.72 12.25 -3.43
N ARG A 87 -12.17 11.03 -3.07
CA ARG A 87 -11.26 9.89 -2.82
C ARG A 87 -10.49 9.52 -4.07
N VAL A 88 -11.17 9.52 -5.22
CA VAL A 88 -10.53 9.31 -6.52
C VAL A 88 -9.50 10.40 -6.79
N ILE A 89 -9.83 11.68 -6.59
CA ILE A 89 -8.89 12.80 -6.78
C ILE A 89 -7.67 12.62 -5.86
N GLN A 90 -7.88 12.33 -4.58
CA GLN A 90 -6.80 12.10 -3.63
C GLN A 90 -5.94 10.89 -3.99
N GLY A 91 -6.57 9.77 -4.39
CA GLY A 91 -5.87 8.57 -4.82
C GLY A 91 -5.00 8.82 -6.05
N LEU A 92 -5.56 9.45 -7.09
CA LEU A 92 -4.85 9.82 -8.32
C LEU A 92 -3.69 10.80 -8.06
N LEU A 93 -3.92 11.83 -7.24
CA LEU A 93 -2.86 12.76 -6.81
C LEU A 93 -1.81 12.09 -5.90
N SER A 94 -2.09 10.91 -5.37
CA SER A 94 -1.15 10.09 -4.60
C SER A 94 -0.46 9.02 -5.46
N GLY A 95 -0.72 8.99 -6.77
CA GLY A 95 -0.14 8.04 -7.72
C GLY A 95 -0.83 6.68 -7.78
N GLN A 96 -2.03 6.54 -7.20
CA GLN A 96 -2.80 5.30 -7.29
C GLN A 96 -3.41 5.14 -8.68
N ARG A 97 -3.35 3.93 -9.24
CA ARG A 97 -3.99 3.58 -10.52
C ARG A 97 -5.37 2.92 -10.34
N GLU A 98 -5.74 2.65 -9.10
CA GLU A 98 -6.97 2.00 -8.74
C GLU A 98 -7.46 2.58 -7.41
N VAL A 99 -8.73 3.00 -7.34
CA VAL A 99 -9.36 3.54 -6.13
C VAL A 99 -10.71 2.86 -5.96
N ASP A 100 -10.99 2.30 -4.79
CA ASP A 100 -12.22 1.55 -4.49
C ASP A 100 -12.51 0.43 -5.52
N ASN A 101 -11.47 -0.30 -5.93
CA ASN A 101 -11.49 -1.35 -6.97
C ASN A 101 -11.90 -0.87 -8.37
N ARG A 102 -11.70 0.42 -8.68
CA ARG A 102 -11.97 1.01 -9.99
C ARG A 102 -10.66 1.49 -10.61
N PRO A 103 -10.34 1.08 -11.84
CA PRO A 103 -9.20 1.66 -12.55
C PRO A 103 -9.42 3.16 -12.72
N CYS A 104 -8.39 3.93 -12.38
CA CYS A 104 -8.37 5.37 -12.47
C CYS A 104 -7.12 5.77 -13.24
N ARG A 105 -7.23 6.80 -14.07
CA ARG A 105 -6.11 7.31 -14.84
C ARG A 105 -5.97 8.81 -14.66
N LEU A 106 -4.76 9.23 -14.36
CA LEU A 106 -4.32 10.62 -14.44
C LEU A 106 -3.56 10.77 -15.75
N SER A 107 -3.97 11.72 -16.58
CA SER A 107 -3.27 12.05 -17.83
C SER A 107 -2.99 13.54 -17.96
N VAL A 108 -2.02 13.88 -18.81
CA VAL A 108 -1.67 15.28 -19.15
C VAL A 108 -2.13 15.57 -20.57
N ASN A 109 -2.89 16.64 -20.78
CA ASN A 109 -3.28 17.08 -22.12
C ASN A 109 -2.27 18.07 -22.74
N SER A 110 -2.51 18.46 -23.99
CA SER A 110 -1.64 19.42 -24.73
C SER A 110 -1.58 20.82 -24.10
N GLN A 111 -2.52 21.15 -23.21
CA GLN A 111 -2.58 22.43 -22.48
C GLN A 111 -1.94 22.33 -21.08
N HIS A 112 -1.30 21.19 -20.77
CA HIS A 112 -0.70 20.89 -19.46
C HIS A 112 -1.74 20.89 -18.32
N GLU A 113 -2.98 20.50 -18.64
CA GLU A 113 -3.99 20.18 -17.64
C GLU A 113 -3.85 18.72 -17.23
N LEU A 114 -3.99 18.47 -15.93
CA LEU A 114 -4.16 17.12 -15.41
C LEU A 114 -5.62 16.71 -15.53
N LEU A 115 -5.88 15.62 -16.25
CA LEU A 115 -7.20 15.05 -16.45
C LEU A 115 -7.37 13.83 -15.54
N PHE A 116 -8.39 13.86 -14.70
CA PHE A 116 -8.71 12.82 -13.75
C PHE A 116 -9.86 11.98 -14.29
N THR A 117 -9.58 10.72 -14.63
CA THR A 117 -10.55 9.84 -15.26
C THR A 117 -10.76 8.57 -14.46
N VAL A 118 -12.00 8.07 -14.47
CA VAL A 118 -12.35 6.75 -13.91
C VAL A 118 -12.92 5.89 -15.01
N GLU A 119 -12.45 4.65 -15.05
CA GLU A 119 -12.93 3.64 -15.98
C GLU A 119 -14.01 2.80 -15.30
N GLY A 120 -15.24 2.91 -15.79
CA GLY A 120 -16.34 2.03 -15.42
C GLY A 120 -16.44 0.87 -16.41
N ARG A 121 -16.55 -0.36 -15.89
CA ARG A 121 -16.98 -1.49 -16.70
C ARG A 121 -18.50 -1.56 -16.65
N ALA A 122 -19.16 -1.44 -17.80
CA ALA A 122 -20.56 -1.82 -17.87
C ALA A 122 -20.66 -3.34 -17.73
N ASP A 123 -21.54 -3.81 -16.84
CA ASP A 123 -21.76 -5.24 -16.60
C ASP A 123 -22.54 -5.82 -17.80
N SER A 124 -21.83 -6.09 -18.90
CA SER A 124 -22.41 -6.52 -20.17
C SER A 124 -22.60 -8.04 -20.21
N SER A 125 -23.47 -8.58 -19.36
CA SER A 125 -23.91 -9.99 -19.46
C SER A 125 -24.61 -10.34 -20.79
N LYS A 126 -24.69 -9.40 -21.76
CA LYS A 126 -25.37 -9.56 -23.05
C LYS A 126 -24.55 -9.17 -24.29
N TYR A 127 -23.32 -8.66 -24.15
CA TYR A 127 -22.49 -8.28 -25.29
C TYR A 127 -21.04 -8.70 -25.02
N GLU A 128 -20.43 -9.41 -25.99
CA GLU A 128 -19.07 -9.99 -25.92
C GLU A 128 -17.95 -8.93 -25.85
N GLU A 129 -18.28 -7.65 -26.07
CA GLU A 129 -17.35 -6.53 -25.91
C GLU A 129 -17.63 -5.80 -24.59
N HIS A 130 -16.67 -5.88 -23.66
CA HIS A 130 -16.67 -5.08 -22.44
C HIS A 130 -16.53 -3.58 -22.80
N LEU A 131 -17.66 -2.88 -22.89
CA LEU A 131 -17.67 -1.42 -22.98
C LEU A 131 -17.07 -0.83 -21.70
N VAL A 132 -15.88 -0.26 -21.84
CA VAL A 132 -15.23 0.56 -20.81
C VAL A 132 -15.72 1.99 -20.99
N ALA A 133 -16.58 2.45 -20.09
CA ALA A 133 -16.98 3.84 -20.03
C ALA A 133 -15.89 4.64 -19.29
N VAL A 134 -15.24 5.58 -19.96
CA VAL A 134 -14.28 6.50 -19.33
C VAL A 134 -15.01 7.79 -18.99
N VAL A 135 -14.95 8.21 -17.72
CA VAL A 135 -15.61 9.42 -17.23
C VAL A 135 -14.59 10.37 -16.64
N ASP A 136 -14.55 11.60 -17.17
CA ASP A 136 -13.80 12.71 -16.60
C ASP A 136 -14.46 13.17 -15.29
N ILE A 137 -13.70 13.15 -14.20
CA ILE A 137 -14.19 13.51 -12.86
C ILE A 137 -13.71 14.90 -12.43
N TRP A 138 -12.52 15.30 -12.89
CA TRP A 138 -11.94 16.59 -12.57
C TRP A 138 -10.82 16.96 -13.54
N LYS A 139 -10.51 18.26 -13.59
CA LYS A 139 -9.38 18.81 -14.34
C LYS A 139 -8.64 19.81 -13.47
N LEU A 140 -7.32 19.79 -13.52
CA LEU A 140 -6.48 20.76 -12.84
C LEU A 140 -5.57 21.44 -13.85
N GLN A 141 -5.79 22.74 -14.06
CA GLN A 141 -4.90 23.56 -14.88
C GLN A 141 -3.62 23.84 -14.12
N LEU A 142 -2.48 23.53 -14.74
CA LEU A 142 -1.16 23.87 -14.23
C LEU A 142 -0.60 25.10 -14.97
N HIS A 143 0.22 25.89 -14.29
CA HIS A 143 0.81 27.10 -14.85
C HIS A 143 2.34 27.00 -14.93
N PRO A 144 2.97 27.49 -16.01
CA PRO A 144 4.41 27.37 -16.20
C PRO A 144 5.18 28.15 -15.14
N VAL A 145 6.20 27.53 -14.56
CA VAL A 145 7.08 28.17 -13.57
C VAL A 145 8.14 29.00 -14.30
N ARG A 146 7.98 30.33 -14.29
CA ARG A 146 8.80 31.25 -15.12
C ARG A 146 10.13 31.68 -14.50
N SER A 147 10.38 31.46 -13.21
CA SER A 147 11.45 32.20 -12.50
C SER A 147 12.28 31.40 -11.48
N GLN A 148 12.10 30.10 -11.37
CA GLN A 148 12.98 29.28 -10.52
C GLN A 148 14.08 28.67 -11.37
N SER A 149 15.31 28.65 -10.85
CA SER A 149 16.38 27.90 -11.49
C SER A 149 15.95 26.43 -11.54
N LEU A 150 15.85 25.86 -12.74
CA LEU A 150 15.53 24.45 -12.97
C LEU A 150 16.36 23.52 -12.05
N SER A 151 17.60 23.91 -11.74
CA SER A 151 18.48 23.19 -10.82
C SER A 151 17.98 23.11 -9.38
N ILE A 152 17.26 24.12 -8.89
CA ILE A 152 16.71 24.13 -7.53
C ILE A 152 15.55 23.14 -7.45
N VAL A 153 14.63 23.19 -8.42
CA VAL A 153 13.47 22.29 -8.47
C VAL A 153 13.91 20.83 -8.63
N TRP A 154 14.92 20.58 -9.47
CA TRP A 154 15.55 19.27 -9.58
C TRP A 154 16.26 18.83 -8.30
N GLY A 155 16.96 19.74 -7.62
CA GLY A 155 17.61 19.47 -6.35
C GLY A 155 16.60 19.04 -5.28
N GLU A 156 15.47 19.73 -5.17
CA GLU A 156 14.37 19.37 -4.26
C GLU A 156 13.76 18.01 -4.62
N LEU A 157 13.48 17.77 -5.91
CA LEU A 157 12.95 16.49 -6.39
C LEU A 157 13.88 15.31 -6.07
N LEU A 158 15.17 15.44 -6.39
CA LEU A 158 16.16 14.40 -6.17
C LEU A 158 16.37 14.13 -4.68
N ASN A 159 16.45 15.18 -3.86
CA ASN A 159 16.54 15.04 -2.41
C ASN A 159 15.33 14.30 -1.84
N ASN A 160 14.11 14.62 -2.31
CA ASN A 160 12.90 13.89 -1.91
C ASN A 160 12.96 12.40 -2.29
N VAL A 161 13.44 12.06 -3.49
CA VAL A 161 13.60 10.65 -3.90
C VAL A 161 14.65 9.93 -3.04
N ILE A 162 15.77 10.58 -2.74
CA ILE A 162 16.81 10.05 -1.86
C ILE A 162 16.27 9.83 -0.44
N GLU A 163 15.49 10.76 0.10
CA GLU A 163 14.87 10.60 1.42
C GLU A 163 13.86 9.46 1.46
N GLN A 164 13.02 9.32 0.42
CA GLN A 164 12.05 8.22 0.32
C GLN A 164 12.72 6.85 0.23
N THR A 165 13.81 6.72 -0.53
CA THR A 165 14.59 5.47 -0.63
C THR A 165 15.24 5.13 0.70
N ASN A 166 15.92 6.09 1.33
CA ASN A 166 16.50 5.90 2.67
C ASN A 166 15.46 5.50 3.73
N PHE A 167 14.26 6.08 3.68
CA PHE A 167 13.17 5.71 4.58
C PHE A 167 12.70 4.27 4.35
N ALA A 168 12.52 3.86 3.08
CA ALA A 168 12.12 2.51 2.73
C ALA A 168 13.17 1.48 3.18
N GLU A 169 14.46 1.78 3.04
CA GLU A 169 15.54 0.92 3.51
C GLU A 169 15.53 0.76 5.04
N ARG A 170 15.34 1.86 5.79
CA ARG A 170 15.23 1.81 7.27
C ARG A 170 14.05 0.96 7.72
N LEU A 171 12.89 1.16 7.10
CA LEU A 171 11.67 0.40 7.43
C LEU A 171 11.87 -1.10 7.16
N ASN A 172 12.50 -1.44 6.03
CA ASN A 172 12.82 -2.82 5.68
C ASN A 172 13.82 -3.43 6.67
N ALA A 173 14.88 -2.69 7.05
CA ALA A 173 15.87 -3.16 8.01
C ALA A 173 15.24 -3.45 9.39
N GLU A 174 14.38 -2.56 9.88
CA GLU A 174 13.70 -2.72 11.17
C GLU A 174 12.70 -3.89 11.17
N SER A 175 11.94 -4.03 10.07
CA SER A 175 11.01 -5.15 9.87
C SER A 175 11.75 -6.48 9.81
N MET A 176 12.86 -6.55 9.06
CA MET A 176 13.71 -7.74 8.95
C MET A 176 14.31 -8.12 10.30
N LYS A 177 14.82 -7.16 11.07
CA LYS A 177 15.33 -7.41 12.42
C LYS A 177 14.26 -8.01 13.34
N THR A 178 13.06 -7.43 13.33
CA THR A 178 11.93 -7.93 14.14
C THR A 178 11.53 -9.36 13.75
N LEU A 179 11.50 -9.66 12.44
CA LEU A 179 11.24 -11.01 11.95
C LEU A 179 12.35 -11.99 12.37
N GLN A 180 13.60 -11.57 12.29
CA GLN A 180 14.75 -12.38 12.68
C GLN A 180 14.72 -12.74 14.18
N GLU A 181 14.40 -11.77 15.05
CA GLU A 181 14.22 -11.99 16.49
C GLU A 181 13.07 -12.99 16.78
N LYS A 182 11.95 -12.86 16.06
CA LYS A 182 10.81 -13.80 16.18
C LYS A 182 11.17 -15.21 15.70
N VAL A 183 11.91 -15.33 14.61
CA VAL A 183 12.41 -16.63 14.12
C VAL A 183 13.34 -17.26 15.14
N GLU A 184 14.32 -16.52 15.68
CA GLU A 184 15.25 -17.05 16.67
C GLU A 184 14.54 -17.53 17.95
N CYS A 185 13.58 -16.76 18.44
CA CYS A 185 12.75 -17.13 19.59
C CYS A 185 11.95 -18.42 19.31
N SER A 186 11.36 -18.52 18.13
CA SER A 186 10.57 -19.69 17.71
C SER A 186 11.45 -20.94 17.57
N THR A 187 12.64 -20.82 16.99
CA THR A 187 13.61 -21.91 16.88
C THR A 187 14.05 -22.42 18.25
N LYS A 188 14.38 -21.53 19.19
CA LYS A 188 14.72 -21.91 20.57
C LYS A 188 13.58 -22.67 21.26
N ARG A 189 12.33 -22.27 21.01
CA ARG A 189 11.13 -22.95 21.53
C ARG A 189 10.94 -24.33 20.91
N ILE A 190 11.14 -24.46 19.61
CA ILE A 190 11.10 -25.76 18.91
C ILE A 190 12.16 -26.71 19.47
N ASP A 191 13.39 -26.24 19.65
CA ASP A 191 14.48 -27.05 20.23
C ASP A 191 14.20 -27.49 21.68
N ALA A 192 13.56 -26.62 22.46
CA ALA A 192 13.12 -26.98 23.81
C ALA A 192 12.03 -28.06 23.78
N LEU A 193 11.05 -27.94 22.88
CA LEU A 193 10.00 -28.94 22.68
C LEU A 193 10.58 -30.27 22.21
N ASN A 194 11.47 -30.28 21.21
CA ASN A 194 12.11 -31.48 20.71
C ASN A 194 12.88 -32.23 21.81
N ARG A 195 13.61 -31.49 22.67
CA ARG A 195 14.29 -32.08 23.83
C ARG A 195 13.32 -32.66 24.85
N ALA A 196 12.20 -31.99 25.12
CA ALA A 196 11.17 -32.47 26.02
C ALA A 196 10.50 -33.75 25.48
N THR A 197 10.17 -33.77 24.19
CA THR A 197 9.60 -34.93 23.50
C THR A 197 10.53 -36.13 23.55
N ALA A 198 11.81 -35.96 23.18
CA ALA A 198 12.80 -37.03 23.24
C ALA A 198 12.98 -37.59 24.66
N LYS A 199 12.89 -36.74 25.69
CA LYS A 199 12.93 -37.16 27.11
C LYS A 199 11.69 -37.98 27.49
N LEU A 200 10.51 -37.58 27.03
CA LEU A 200 9.27 -38.30 27.27
C LEU A 200 9.25 -39.66 26.57
N GLU A 201 9.70 -39.72 25.31
CA GLU A 201 9.83 -40.96 24.54
C GLU A 201 10.76 -41.95 25.24
N LYS A 202 11.94 -41.51 25.70
CA LYS A 202 12.86 -42.36 26.48
C LYS A 202 12.21 -42.90 27.75
N LYS A 203 11.47 -42.06 28.48
CA LYS A 203 10.72 -42.50 29.68
C LYS A 203 9.63 -43.52 29.33
N LEU A 204 8.93 -43.32 28.22
CA LEU A 204 7.86 -44.20 27.77
C LEU A 204 8.42 -45.58 27.37
N ILE A 205 9.50 -45.61 26.60
CA ILE A 205 10.22 -46.83 26.21
C ILE A 205 10.69 -47.61 27.45
N ALA A 206 11.24 -46.91 28.44
CA ALA A 206 11.67 -47.54 29.70
C ALA A 206 10.48 -48.19 30.44
N LYS A 207 9.34 -47.49 30.54
CA LYS A 207 8.12 -48.05 31.15
C LYS A 207 7.59 -49.27 30.39
N PHE A 208 7.53 -49.21 29.06
CA PHE A 208 7.11 -50.34 28.23
C PHE A 208 8.03 -51.54 28.39
N SER A 209 9.34 -51.32 28.48
CA SER A 209 10.33 -52.38 28.66
C SER A 209 10.13 -53.14 29.97
N VAL A 210 9.81 -52.43 31.07
CA VAL A 210 9.48 -53.05 32.36
C VAL A 210 8.25 -53.95 32.26
N VAL A 211 7.17 -53.46 31.62
CA VAL A 211 5.94 -54.23 31.42
C VAL A 211 6.20 -55.46 30.54
N LEU A 212 6.91 -55.30 29.43
CA LEU A 212 7.26 -56.40 28.53
C LEU A 212 8.08 -57.48 29.24
N ASN A 213 9.07 -57.09 30.04
CA ASN A 213 9.90 -58.04 30.78
C ASN A 213 9.09 -58.78 31.85
N SER A 214 8.18 -58.10 32.55
CA SER A 214 7.25 -58.74 33.50
C SER A 214 6.35 -59.77 32.80
N LYS A 215 5.78 -59.43 31.64
CA LYS A 215 4.96 -60.34 30.84
C LYS A 215 5.76 -61.52 30.30
N LYS A 216 6.98 -61.30 29.78
CA LYS A 216 7.90 -62.36 29.35
C LYS A 216 8.23 -63.33 30.49
N LYS A 217 8.46 -62.82 31.71
CA LYS A 217 8.72 -63.66 32.89
C LYS A 217 7.52 -64.54 33.21
N LYS A 218 6.31 -63.97 33.23
CA LYS A 218 5.08 -64.72 33.51
C LYS A 218 4.78 -65.80 32.45
N ILE A 219 5.05 -65.53 31.17
CA ILE A 219 4.95 -66.54 30.11
C ILE A 219 5.91 -67.71 30.37
N LYS A 220 7.17 -67.43 30.71
CA LYS A 220 8.14 -68.49 31.03
C LYS A 220 7.73 -69.33 32.24
N GLU A 221 7.17 -68.69 33.27
CA GLU A 221 6.64 -69.40 34.45
C GLU A 221 5.47 -70.32 34.07
N LEU A 222 4.53 -69.84 33.26
CA LEU A 222 3.41 -70.64 32.76
C LEU A 222 3.87 -71.79 31.85
N GLN A 223 4.86 -71.57 30.98
CA GLN A 223 5.44 -72.61 30.13
C GLN A 223 6.05 -73.74 30.96
N LYS A 224 6.83 -73.41 31.99
CA LYS A 224 7.39 -74.41 32.92
C LYS A 224 6.31 -75.21 33.64
N LEU A 225 5.23 -74.57 34.06
CA LEU A 225 4.13 -75.27 34.72
C LEU A 225 3.40 -76.23 33.79
N LEU A 226 3.26 -75.87 32.50
CA LEU A 226 2.71 -76.75 31.47
C LEU A 226 3.63 -77.95 31.18
N GLU A 227 4.94 -77.72 31.05
CA GLU A 227 5.94 -78.78 30.82
C GLU A 227 6.06 -79.77 31.99
N ILE A 228 5.60 -79.42 33.19
CA ILE A 228 5.55 -80.31 34.37
C ILE A 228 4.26 -81.16 34.40
N GLN A 229 3.24 -80.80 33.61
CA GLN A 229 1.95 -81.51 33.56
C GLN A 229 1.86 -82.53 32.41
N GLU A 230 2.85 -82.55 31.51
CA GLU A 230 3.10 -83.65 30.55
C GLU A 230 4.08 -84.67 31.15
#